data_AF-A0A8I0MNV1-F1
#
_entry.id   AF-A0A8I0MNV1-F1
#
_cell.length_a   1.000
_cell.length_b   1.000
_cell.length_c   1.000
_cell.angle_alpha   90.00
_cell.angle_beta   90.00
_cell.angle_gamma   90.00
#
_symmetry.space_group_name_H-M   'P 1'
#
loop_
_entity.id
_entity.type
_entity.pdbx_description
1 polymer ?
#
loop_
_entity_poly.entity_id
_entity_poly.type
_entity_poly.pdbx_seq_one_letter_code
_entity_poly.pdbx_strand_id
1 'polypeptide(L)'
;MSLNRAQIVSWLYRCGEIFSKESDYLTGLDREIGDADHGLNMHRGFSKVVEKLPAIADKDIGFILKNTGMTLLSNVGGASGPLFGTFFIRAAQVTQAHQSLSLNELYQMMREGADGVISRGKAEPGDKTMCDVWVPVAESLRQSSEQNLSVIAALDTAAAQAEAAAQSTITMQARKGRASYLGERSIGHQDPGATSVMFMIQMLAAAAKE
;
A
#
# COMPACT_ATOMS: atom_id res chain seq x y z
N MET A 1 0.19 -8.87 -21.16
CA MET A 1 1.02 -9.66 -20.22
C MET A 1 0.40 -9.55 -18.84
N SER A 2 0.37 -10.65 -18.09
CA SER A 2 -0.14 -10.73 -16.72
C SER A 2 0.98 -10.48 -15.69
N LEU A 3 0.60 -10.14 -14.45
CA LEU A 3 1.50 -10.05 -13.30
C LEU A 3 1.62 -11.43 -12.65
N ASN A 4 2.81 -12.04 -12.63
CA ASN A 4 2.97 -13.39 -12.10
C ASN A 4 3.33 -13.41 -10.60
N ARG A 5 3.23 -14.58 -9.95
CA ARG A 5 3.56 -14.74 -8.53
C ARG A 5 5.00 -14.35 -8.17
N ALA A 6 5.97 -14.58 -9.06
CA ALA A 6 7.37 -14.26 -8.77
C ALA A 6 7.56 -12.74 -8.73
N GLN A 7 6.85 -12.01 -9.58
CA GLN A 7 6.80 -10.55 -9.55
C GLN A 7 6.08 -10.03 -8.28
N ILE A 8 5.04 -10.70 -7.78
CA ILE A 8 4.44 -10.38 -6.45
C ILE A 8 5.43 -10.62 -5.31
N VAL A 9 6.20 -11.72 -5.35
CA VAL A 9 7.25 -12.00 -4.35
C VAL A 9 8.35 -10.94 -4.42
N SER A 10 8.81 -10.59 -5.63
CA SER A 10 9.78 -9.51 -5.87
C SER A 10 9.28 -8.17 -5.34
N TRP A 11 8.00 -7.83 -5.59
CA TRP A 11 7.35 -6.64 -5.05
C TRP A 11 7.45 -6.57 -3.53
N LEU A 12 7.19 -7.67 -2.82
CA LEU A 12 7.25 -7.70 -1.36
C LEU A 12 8.68 -7.60 -0.81
N TYR A 13 9.67 -8.19 -1.48
CA TYR A 13 11.08 -7.95 -1.14
C TYR A 13 11.46 -6.48 -1.31
N ARG A 14 11.08 -5.87 -2.44
CA ARG A 14 11.31 -4.45 -2.72
C ARG A 14 10.60 -3.54 -1.71
N CYS A 15 9.43 -3.94 -1.20
CA CYS A 15 8.78 -3.24 -0.10
C CYS A 15 9.63 -3.30 1.19
N GLY A 16 10.22 -4.45 1.51
CA GLY A 16 11.17 -4.55 2.62
C GLY A 16 12.37 -3.61 2.46
N GLU A 17 12.96 -3.57 1.27
CA GLU A 17 14.08 -2.67 0.96
C GLU A 17 13.70 -1.19 1.11
N ILE A 18 12.59 -0.76 0.51
CA ILE A 18 12.18 0.66 0.56
C ILE A 18 11.79 1.09 1.97
N PHE A 19 11.09 0.25 2.74
CA PHE A 19 10.74 0.60 4.12
C PHE A 19 11.93 0.55 5.07
N SER A 20 12.98 -0.20 4.74
CA SER A 20 14.26 -0.10 5.45
C SER A 20 14.99 1.20 5.09
N LYS A 21 15.06 1.54 3.80
CA LYS A 21 15.80 2.71 3.31
C LYS A 21 15.15 4.02 3.75
N GLU A 22 13.83 4.13 3.60
CA GLU A 22 13.06 5.36 3.84
C GLU A 22 12.49 5.42 5.27
N SER A 23 12.98 4.58 6.20
CA SER A 23 12.46 4.49 7.56
C SER A 23 12.57 5.82 8.31
N ASP A 24 13.71 6.49 8.22
CA ASP A 24 13.92 7.79 8.88
C ASP A 24 13.07 8.90 8.24
N TYR A 25 12.88 8.85 6.93
CA TYR A 25 12.05 9.81 6.20
C TYR A 25 10.57 9.69 6.61
N LEU A 26 10.02 8.47 6.61
CA LEU A 26 8.64 8.22 7.05
C LEU A 26 8.44 8.57 8.53
N THR A 27 9.44 8.27 9.36
CA THR A 27 9.46 8.68 10.78
C THR A 27 9.50 10.20 10.93
N GLY A 28 10.21 10.90 10.04
CA GLY A 28 10.25 12.36 9.96
C GLY A 28 8.89 12.96 9.61
N LEU A 29 8.22 12.44 8.57
CA LEU A 29 6.85 12.88 8.21
C LEU A 29 5.88 12.72 9.39
N ASP A 30 5.93 11.56 10.04
CA ASP A 30 5.08 11.26 11.20
C ASP A 30 5.49 12.02 12.46
N ARG A 31 6.71 12.56 12.54
CA ARG A 31 7.11 13.46 13.65
C ARG A 31 6.41 14.81 13.57
N GLU A 32 6.20 15.32 12.36
CA GLU A 32 5.57 16.62 12.16
C GLU A 32 4.07 16.60 12.54
N ILE A 33 3.40 15.46 12.30
CA ILE A 33 1.93 15.36 12.45
C ILE A 33 1.44 14.16 13.29
N GLY A 34 2.32 13.44 13.97
CA GLY A 34 2.00 12.19 14.68
C GLY A 34 2.93 11.95 15.87
N ASP A 35 3.26 10.68 16.12
CA ASP A 35 4.10 10.23 17.24
C ASP A 35 5.48 9.72 16.84
N ALA A 36 5.91 10.03 15.60
CA ALA A 36 7.24 9.71 15.07
C ALA A 36 7.58 8.21 15.13
N ASP A 37 6.63 7.35 14.79
CA ASP A 37 6.81 5.89 14.86
C ASP A 37 6.51 5.16 13.54
N HIS A 38 5.88 5.84 12.57
CA HIS A 38 5.36 5.18 11.37
C HIS A 38 6.45 4.47 10.55
N GLY A 39 7.57 5.13 10.29
CA GLY A 39 8.68 4.54 9.54
C GLY A 39 9.31 3.33 10.22
N LEU A 40 9.46 3.38 11.55
CA LEU A 40 9.93 2.26 12.37
C LEU A 40 8.94 1.08 12.34
N ASN A 41 7.63 1.38 12.45
CA ASN A 41 6.56 0.40 12.41
C ASN A 41 6.49 -0.32 11.06
N MET A 42 6.58 0.42 9.95
CA MET A 42 6.57 -0.14 8.60
C MET A 42 7.83 -0.98 8.33
N HIS A 43 9.01 -0.49 8.72
CA HIS A 43 10.26 -1.25 8.63
C HIS A 43 10.17 -2.57 9.41
N ARG A 44 9.71 -2.53 10.66
CA ARG A 44 9.55 -3.72 11.50
C ARG A 44 8.60 -4.74 10.87
N GLY A 45 7.45 -4.27 10.37
CA GLY A 45 6.45 -5.12 9.72
C GLY A 45 6.97 -5.79 8.46
N PHE A 46 7.50 -5.01 7.51
CA PHE A 46 7.96 -5.54 6.23
C PHE A 46 9.25 -6.35 6.34
N SER A 47 10.12 -6.07 7.31
CA SER A 47 11.26 -6.95 7.63
C SER A 47 10.77 -8.35 8.03
N LYS A 48 9.70 -8.44 8.83
CA LYS A 48 9.08 -9.72 9.20
C LYS A 48 8.36 -10.41 8.03
N VAL A 49 7.78 -9.65 7.10
CA VAL A 49 7.24 -10.20 5.86
C VAL A 49 8.35 -10.85 5.05
N VAL A 50 9.45 -10.12 4.82
CA VAL A 50 10.61 -10.59 4.06
C VAL A 50 11.25 -11.83 4.69
N GLU A 51 11.37 -11.87 6.02
CA GLU A 51 11.88 -13.06 6.74
C GLU A 51 11.06 -14.33 6.47
N LYS A 52 9.73 -14.19 6.36
CA LYS A 52 8.81 -15.32 6.14
C LYS A 52 8.65 -15.71 4.68
N LEU A 53 8.96 -14.80 3.76
CA LEU A 53 8.67 -14.93 2.33
C LEU A 53 9.34 -16.15 1.67
N PRO A 54 10.60 -16.53 1.97
CA PRO A 54 11.24 -17.71 1.38
C PRO A 54 10.45 -19.01 1.59
N ALA A 55 9.79 -19.17 2.75
CA ALA A 55 9.05 -20.38 3.09
C ALA A 55 7.72 -20.52 2.33
N ILE A 56 7.24 -19.44 1.70
CA ILE A 56 5.92 -19.37 1.06
C ILE A 56 5.97 -18.87 -0.39
N ALA A 57 7.16 -18.55 -0.92
CA ALA A 57 7.34 -18.00 -2.26
C ALA A 57 6.90 -18.95 -3.39
N ASP A 58 6.82 -20.25 -3.11
CA ASP A 58 6.35 -21.29 -4.03
C ASP A 58 4.83 -21.52 -3.99
N LYS A 59 4.09 -20.77 -3.15
CA LYS A 59 2.63 -20.88 -3.02
C LYS A 59 1.91 -19.97 -4.02
N ASP A 60 0.57 -20.03 -4.03
CA ASP A 60 -0.26 -19.14 -4.84
C ASP A 60 -0.28 -17.71 -4.28
N ILE A 61 -0.67 -16.75 -5.12
CA ILE A 61 -0.69 -15.31 -4.79
C ILE A 61 -1.56 -15.04 -3.57
N GLY A 62 -2.77 -15.62 -3.51
CA GLY A 62 -3.65 -15.45 -2.37
C GLY A 62 -3.02 -15.92 -1.06
N PHE A 63 -2.34 -17.06 -1.05
CA PHE A 63 -1.63 -17.53 0.14
C PHE A 63 -0.49 -16.59 0.58
N ILE A 64 0.30 -16.08 -0.37
CA ILE A 64 1.39 -15.14 -0.11
C ILE A 64 0.85 -13.82 0.48
N LEU A 65 -0.16 -13.23 -0.15
CA LEU A 65 -0.78 -11.99 0.31
C LEU A 65 -1.46 -12.15 1.66
N LYS A 66 -2.13 -13.30 1.91
CA LYS A 66 -2.76 -13.58 3.21
C LYS A 66 -1.73 -13.62 4.34
N ASN A 67 -0.62 -14.34 4.14
CA ASN A 67 0.46 -14.43 5.14
C ASN A 67 1.14 -13.07 5.36
N THR A 68 1.29 -12.28 4.28
CA THR A 68 1.78 -10.88 4.37
C THR A 68 0.86 -10.05 5.24
N GLY A 69 -0.45 -10.05 4.97
CA GLY A 69 -1.43 -9.27 5.73
C GLY A 69 -1.52 -9.70 7.19
N MET A 70 -1.50 -11.00 7.48
CA MET A 70 -1.44 -11.51 8.86
C MET A 70 -0.15 -11.09 9.57
N THR A 71 0.99 -11.11 8.88
CA THR A 71 2.27 -10.68 9.45
C THR A 71 2.25 -9.20 9.80
N LEU A 72 1.78 -8.34 8.89
CA LEU A 72 1.68 -6.90 9.13
C LEU A 72 0.70 -6.60 10.26
N LEU A 73 -0.45 -7.27 10.30
CA LEU A 73 -1.45 -7.12 11.36
C LEU A 73 -0.87 -7.38 12.76
N SER A 74 0.06 -8.33 12.90
CA SER A 74 0.65 -8.69 14.19
C SER A 74 1.95 -7.97 14.53
N ASN A 75 2.63 -7.36 13.55
CA ASN A 75 3.99 -6.81 13.75
C ASN A 75 4.10 -5.30 13.50
N VAL A 76 3.16 -4.69 12.77
CA VAL A 76 3.09 -3.23 12.62
C VAL A 76 2.25 -2.67 13.76
N GLY A 77 2.82 -1.70 14.48
CA GLY A 77 2.17 -1.03 15.60
C GLY A 77 1.20 0.06 15.13
N GLY A 78 0.47 0.64 16.07
CA GLY A 78 -0.38 1.81 15.80
C GLY A 78 -1.56 1.52 14.85
N ALA A 79 -2.05 2.59 14.20
CA ALA A 79 -3.20 2.50 13.31
C ALA A 79 -2.87 1.80 11.98
N SER A 80 -1.64 1.89 11.50
CA SER A 80 -1.24 1.42 10.18
C SER A 80 -1.23 -0.11 10.06
N GLY A 81 -0.88 -0.85 11.12
CA GLY A 81 -0.83 -2.31 11.09
C GLY A 81 -2.17 -2.99 10.80
N PRO A 82 -3.23 -2.66 11.57
CA PRO A 82 -4.60 -3.06 11.26
C PRO A 82 -5.04 -2.74 9.83
N LEU A 83 -4.65 -1.58 9.29
CA LEU A 83 -5.08 -1.11 7.98
C LEU A 83 -4.36 -1.83 6.83
N PHE A 84 -3.02 -1.83 6.81
CA PHE A 84 -2.25 -2.56 5.81
C PHE A 84 -2.48 -4.08 5.90
N GLY A 85 -2.60 -4.63 7.12
CA GLY A 85 -2.98 -6.02 7.31
C GLY A 85 -4.32 -6.34 6.65
N THR A 86 -5.33 -5.49 6.84
CA THR A 86 -6.64 -5.64 6.19
C THR A 86 -6.55 -5.53 4.67
N PHE A 87 -5.79 -4.57 4.13
CA PHE A 87 -5.58 -4.44 2.69
C PHE A 87 -5.13 -5.77 2.07
N PHE A 88 -4.05 -6.34 2.60
CA PHE A 88 -3.48 -7.59 2.08
C PHE A 88 -4.41 -8.80 2.30
N ILE A 89 -5.12 -8.87 3.43
CA ILE A 89 -6.07 -9.95 3.69
C ILE A 89 -7.25 -9.92 2.70
N ARG A 90 -7.77 -8.74 2.35
CA ARG A 90 -8.85 -8.61 1.36
C ARG A 90 -8.35 -8.89 -0.05
N ALA A 91 -7.20 -8.34 -0.42
CA ALA A 91 -6.53 -8.65 -1.69
C ALA A 91 -6.31 -10.16 -1.88
N ALA A 92 -5.95 -10.88 -0.80
CA ALA A 92 -5.75 -12.33 -0.83
C ALA A 92 -7.03 -13.12 -1.12
N GLN A 93 -8.20 -12.66 -0.67
CA GLN A 93 -9.46 -13.37 -0.84
C GLN A 93 -9.87 -13.47 -2.32
N VAL A 94 -9.58 -12.43 -3.11
CA VAL A 94 -9.92 -12.40 -4.54
C VAL A 94 -8.80 -12.93 -5.44
N THR A 95 -7.66 -13.33 -4.87
CA THR A 95 -6.51 -13.88 -5.60
C THR A 95 -6.16 -15.31 -5.18
N GLN A 96 -7.08 -15.98 -4.48
CA GLN A 96 -6.91 -17.36 -4.04
C GLN A 96 -6.59 -18.29 -5.21
N ALA A 97 -5.58 -19.14 -5.06
CA ALA A 97 -5.11 -20.11 -6.06
C ALA A 97 -4.55 -19.50 -7.37
N HIS A 98 -4.50 -18.17 -7.51
CA HIS A 98 -3.95 -17.53 -8.70
C HIS A 98 -2.42 -17.68 -8.73
N GLN A 99 -1.89 -17.99 -9.92
CA GLN A 99 -0.44 -18.01 -10.20
C GLN A 99 0.02 -16.75 -10.96
N SER A 100 -0.93 -16.07 -11.61
CA SER A 100 -0.76 -14.77 -12.26
C SER A 100 -2.08 -14.02 -12.28
N LEU A 101 -2.02 -12.70 -12.42
CA LEU A 101 -3.16 -11.80 -12.48
C LEU A 101 -3.16 -11.04 -13.82
N SER A 102 -4.26 -11.08 -14.53
CA SER A 102 -4.60 -10.12 -15.57
C SER A 102 -4.73 -8.70 -14.99
N LEU A 103 -4.76 -7.69 -15.86
CA LEU A 103 -4.96 -6.31 -15.41
C LEU A 103 -6.30 -6.12 -14.68
N ASN A 104 -7.37 -6.78 -15.15
CA ASN A 104 -8.66 -6.72 -14.46
C ASN A 104 -8.56 -7.36 -13.07
N GLU A 105 -7.97 -8.55 -12.93
CA GLU A 105 -7.79 -9.20 -11.61
C GLU A 105 -6.90 -8.37 -10.67
N LEU A 106 -5.87 -7.70 -11.19
CA LEU A 106 -5.05 -6.76 -10.42
C LEU A 106 -5.86 -5.55 -9.93
N TYR A 107 -6.71 -4.98 -10.78
CA TYR A 107 -7.66 -3.94 -10.38
C TYR A 107 -8.60 -4.43 -9.26
N GLN A 108 -9.21 -5.61 -9.43
CA GLN A 108 -10.10 -6.20 -8.40
C GLN A 108 -9.35 -6.39 -7.07
N MET A 109 -8.12 -6.91 -7.12
CA MET A 109 -7.25 -7.08 -5.95
C MET A 109 -7.02 -5.75 -5.20
N MET A 110 -6.68 -4.69 -5.93
CA MET A 110 -6.44 -3.36 -5.36
C MET A 110 -7.72 -2.73 -4.79
N ARG A 111 -8.85 -2.85 -5.50
CA ARG A 111 -10.15 -2.35 -5.06
C ARG A 111 -10.58 -3.01 -3.75
N GLU A 112 -10.58 -4.35 -3.69
CA GLU A 112 -11.01 -5.07 -2.48
C GLU A 112 -10.09 -4.80 -1.29
N GLY A 113 -8.79 -4.66 -1.54
CA GLY A 113 -7.83 -4.18 -0.56
C GLY A 113 -8.22 -2.81 0.00
N ALA A 114 -8.44 -1.82 -0.88
CA ALA A 114 -8.81 -0.46 -0.53
C ALA A 114 -10.15 -0.39 0.23
N ASP A 115 -11.19 -1.10 -0.24
CA ASP A 115 -12.50 -1.19 0.41
C ASP A 115 -12.39 -1.79 1.82
N GLY A 116 -11.49 -2.76 2.00
CA GLY A 116 -11.12 -3.28 3.32
C GLY A 116 -10.60 -2.19 4.26
N VAL A 117 -9.67 -1.37 3.78
CA VAL A 117 -9.09 -0.27 4.57
C VAL A 117 -10.14 0.79 4.88
N ILE A 118 -10.94 1.21 3.90
CA ILE A 118 -12.01 2.21 4.06
C ILE A 118 -13.04 1.71 5.06
N SER A 119 -13.52 0.47 4.92
CA SER A 119 -14.51 -0.10 5.83
C SER A 119 -14.02 -0.21 7.27
N ARG A 120 -12.71 -0.41 7.47
CA ARG A 120 -12.08 -0.50 8.80
C ARG A 120 -11.76 0.88 9.39
N GLY A 121 -11.16 1.77 8.60
CA GLY A 121 -10.70 3.09 9.02
C GLY A 121 -11.75 4.19 8.96
N LYS A 122 -12.87 3.95 8.25
CA LYS A 122 -13.96 4.92 8.02
C LYS A 122 -13.43 6.27 7.50
N ALA A 123 -12.41 6.23 6.66
CA ALA A 123 -11.82 7.42 6.04
C ALA A 123 -12.56 7.75 4.75
N GLU A 124 -12.80 9.03 4.54
CA GLU A 124 -13.39 9.60 3.33
C GLU A 124 -12.32 10.38 2.54
N PRO A 125 -12.54 10.64 1.23
CA PRO A 125 -11.64 11.50 0.45
C PRO A 125 -11.44 12.86 1.13
N GLY A 126 -10.19 13.29 1.27
CA GLY A 126 -9.80 14.53 1.93
C GLY A 126 -9.55 14.40 3.44
N ASP A 127 -9.70 13.21 4.03
CA ASP A 127 -9.43 12.99 5.46
C ASP A 127 -7.93 12.99 5.82
N LYS A 128 -7.05 13.05 4.79
CA LYS A 128 -5.59 13.03 4.89
C LYS A 128 -5.07 11.71 5.44
N THR A 129 -5.25 10.63 4.68
CA THR A 129 -4.87 9.27 5.06
C THR A 129 -4.35 8.47 3.87
N MET A 130 -3.90 7.23 4.12
CA MET A 130 -3.58 6.26 3.07
C MET A 130 -4.73 6.00 2.07
N CYS A 131 -6.00 6.23 2.45
CA CYS A 131 -7.14 6.08 1.55
C CYS A 131 -7.14 7.11 0.43
N ASP A 132 -6.55 8.29 0.65
CA ASP A 132 -6.40 9.33 -0.38
C ASP A 132 -5.45 8.90 -1.49
N VAL A 133 -4.67 7.83 -1.31
CA VAL A 133 -3.83 7.21 -2.34
C VAL A 133 -4.45 5.92 -2.87
N TRP A 134 -5.00 5.06 -2.00
CA TRP A 134 -5.60 3.79 -2.43
C TRP A 134 -6.75 3.98 -3.41
N VAL A 135 -7.63 4.95 -3.16
CA VAL A 135 -8.81 5.18 -4.01
C VAL A 135 -8.39 5.65 -5.42
N PRO A 136 -7.55 6.69 -5.58
CA PRO A 136 -7.07 7.07 -6.92
C PRO A 136 -6.27 5.98 -7.63
N VAL A 137 -5.49 5.16 -6.91
CA VAL A 137 -4.74 4.04 -7.49
C VAL A 137 -5.69 2.97 -8.05
N ALA A 138 -6.72 2.57 -7.30
CA ALA A 138 -7.71 1.60 -7.76
C ALA A 138 -8.47 2.13 -8.99
N GLU A 139 -8.80 3.42 -9.00
CA GLU A 139 -9.44 4.08 -10.15
C GLU A 139 -8.53 4.13 -11.39
N SER A 140 -7.24 4.44 -11.20
CA SER A 140 -6.25 4.42 -12.28
C SER A 140 -6.13 3.04 -12.94
N LEU A 141 -6.15 1.97 -12.14
CA LEU A 141 -6.14 0.60 -12.64
C LEU A 141 -7.45 0.22 -13.33
N ARG A 142 -8.60 0.69 -12.84
CA ARG A 142 -9.90 0.52 -13.50
C ARG A 142 -9.88 1.12 -14.90
N GLN A 143 -9.46 2.38 -15.03
CA GLN A 143 -9.36 3.08 -16.31
C GLN A 143 -8.37 2.39 -17.27
N SER A 144 -7.22 1.98 -16.74
CA SER A 144 -6.22 1.23 -17.52
C SER A 144 -6.77 -0.10 -18.04
N SER A 145 -7.59 -0.78 -17.24
CA SER A 145 -8.27 -2.01 -17.63
C SER A 145 -9.30 -1.77 -18.74
N GLU A 146 -10.08 -0.68 -18.68
CA GLU A 146 -11.05 -0.31 -19.72
C GLU A 146 -10.37 0.03 -21.05
N GLN A 147 -9.18 0.63 -20.97
CA GLN A 147 -8.35 0.96 -22.13
C GLN A 147 -7.53 -0.23 -22.64
N ASN A 148 -7.62 -1.41 -22.00
CA ASN A 148 -6.86 -2.61 -22.32
C ASN A 148 -5.34 -2.37 -22.38
N LEU A 149 -4.81 -1.54 -21.46
CA LEU A 149 -3.38 -1.31 -21.36
C LEU A 149 -2.64 -2.59 -20.95
N SER A 150 -1.33 -2.63 -21.21
CA SER A 150 -0.48 -3.66 -20.61
C SER A 150 -0.40 -3.46 -19.09
N VAL A 151 -0.19 -4.54 -18.33
CA VAL A 151 0.00 -4.48 -16.86
C VAL A 151 1.13 -3.51 -16.48
N ILE A 152 2.23 -3.49 -17.25
CA ILE A 152 3.37 -2.60 -17.01
C ILE A 152 2.95 -1.14 -17.17
N ALA A 153 2.30 -0.78 -18.29
CA ALA A 153 1.85 0.58 -18.53
C ALA A 153 0.79 1.04 -17.52
N ALA A 154 -0.10 0.14 -17.11
CA ALA A 154 -1.09 0.40 -16.08
C ALA A 154 -0.45 0.66 -14.72
N LEU A 155 0.57 -0.11 -14.34
CA LEU A 155 1.30 0.08 -13.08
C LEU A 155 2.17 1.34 -13.08
N ASP A 156 2.76 1.72 -14.21
CA ASP A 156 3.47 3.00 -14.36
C ASP A 156 2.51 4.19 -14.17
N THR A 157 1.32 4.10 -14.76
CA THR A 157 0.25 5.12 -14.58
C THR A 157 -0.22 5.17 -13.12
N ALA A 158 -0.45 4.00 -12.50
CA ALA A 158 -0.85 3.91 -11.11
C ALA A 158 0.23 4.44 -10.15
N ALA A 159 1.51 4.24 -10.45
CA ALA A 159 2.63 4.76 -9.66
C ALA A 159 2.69 6.29 -9.71
N ALA A 160 2.54 6.89 -10.89
CA ALA A 160 2.45 8.34 -11.04
C ALA A 160 1.23 8.91 -10.30
N GLN A 161 0.08 8.22 -10.39
CA GLN A 161 -1.12 8.60 -9.66
C GLN A 161 -0.92 8.51 -8.14
N ALA A 162 -0.22 7.49 -7.65
CA ALA A 162 0.06 7.32 -6.23
C ALA A 162 0.94 8.45 -5.68
N GLU A 163 1.93 8.89 -6.46
CA GLU A 163 2.81 10.00 -6.12
C GLU A 163 2.05 11.33 -6.05
N ALA A 164 1.27 11.65 -7.09
CA ALA A 164 0.44 12.85 -7.10
C ALA A 164 -0.59 12.85 -5.95
N ALA A 165 -1.20 11.70 -5.68
CA ALA A 165 -2.16 11.55 -4.58
C ALA A 165 -1.50 11.73 -3.20
N ALA A 166 -0.31 11.15 -2.97
CA ALA A 166 0.42 11.34 -1.73
C ALA A 166 0.80 12.81 -1.52
N GLN A 167 1.32 13.48 -2.56
CA GLN A 167 1.62 14.92 -2.50
C GLN A 167 0.39 15.77 -2.23
N SER A 168 -0.78 15.40 -2.79
CA SER A 168 -2.02 16.14 -2.56
C SER A 168 -2.45 16.16 -1.08
N THR A 169 -2.00 15.19 -0.28
CA THR A 169 -2.31 15.17 1.16
C THR A 169 -1.69 16.35 1.91
N ILE A 170 -0.64 17.00 1.38
CA ILE A 170 0.05 18.12 2.02
C ILE A 170 -0.93 19.25 2.36
N THR A 171 -1.83 19.60 1.44
CA THR A 171 -2.75 20.74 1.59
C THR A 171 -4.01 20.39 2.38
N MET A 172 -4.22 19.13 2.73
CA MET A 172 -5.40 18.66 3.47
C MET A 172 -5.25 18.86 4.98
N GLN A 173 -6.35 19.22 5.63
CA GLN A 173 -6.48 19.14 7.08
C GLN A 173 -6.87 17.72 7.47
N ALA A 174 -6.10 17.10 8.38
CA ALA A 174 -6.38 15.76 8.86
C ALA A 174 -7.70 15.67 9.63
N ARG A 175 -8.50 14.66 9.31
CA ARG A 175 -9.78 14.35 9.98
C ARG A 175 -9.78 12.97 10.65
N LYS A 176 -8.76 12.15 10.37
CA LYS A 176 -8.57 10.81 10.94
C LYS A 176 -7.15 10.65 11.48
N GLY A 177 -6.94 9.60 12.28
CA GLY A 177 -5.64 9.28 12.86
C GLY A 177 -5.16 10.30 13.88
N ARG A 178 -3.88 10.21 14.27
CA ARG A 178 -3.26 11.13 15.23
C ARG A 178 -3.13 12.56 14.70
N ALA A 179 -2.92 12.71 13.38
CA ALA A 179 -2.79 14.01 12.74
C ALA A 179 -4.02 14.90 12.91
N SER A 180 -5.22 14.33 13.07
CA SER A 180 -6.44 15.12 13.28
C SER A 180 -6.44 15.88 14.61
N TYR A 181 -5.65 15.45 15.60
CA TYR A 181 -5.53 16.13 16.88
C TYR A 181 -4.84 17.50 16.77
N LEU A 182 -4.13 17.74 15.67
CA LEU A 182 -3.43 19.00 15.39
C LEU A 182 -4.32 20.04 14.70
N GLY A 183 -5.51 19.65 14.22
CA GLY A 183 -6.41 20.54 13.48
C GLY A 183 -5.71 21.15 12.26
N GLU A 184 -5.84 22.46 12.07
CA GLU A 184 -5.22 23.20 10.95
C GLU A 184 -3.69 23.05 10.89
N ARG A 185 -3.01 22.76 12.01
CA ARG A 185 -1.55 22.55 12.03
C ARG A 185 -1.10 21.30 11.27
N SER A 186 -2.04 20.42 10.89
CA SER A 186 -1.74 19.29 10.00
C SER A 186 -1.59 19.68 8.53
N ILE A 187 -2.07 20.87 8.13
CA ILE A 187 -1.93 21.43 6.79
C ILE A 187 -0.47 21.83 6.57
N GLY A 188 0.08 21.52 5.39
CA GLY A 188 1.47 21.80 5.02
C GLY A 188 2.41 20.60 5.19
N HIS A 189 1.93 19.48 5.72
CA HIS A 189 2.73 18.27 5.96
C HIS A 189 2.15 17.07 5.21
N GLN A 190 3.00 16.26 4.56
CA GLN A 190 2.54 15.08 3.82
C GLN A 190 2.15 13.94 4.77
N ASP A 191 1.10 13.17 4.45
CA ASP A 191 0.69 12.03 5.28
C ASP A 191 1.68 10.85 5.18
N PRO A 192 2.18 10.31 6.30
CA PRO A 192 3.10 9.18 6.28
C PRO A 192 2.45 7.88 5.77
N GLY A 193 1.16 7.67 6.04
CA GLY A 193 0.40 6.50 5.57
C GLY A 193 0.25 6.50 4.04
N ALA A 194 -0.16 7.62 3.46
CA ALA A 194 -0.24 7.88 2.02
C ALA A 194 1.11 7.67 1.34
N THR A 195 2.19 8.19 1.93
CA THR A 195 3.56 8.02 1.42
C THR A 195 3.97 6.54 1.37
N SER A 196 3.59 5.75 2.37
CA SER A 196 3.84 4.30 2.35
C SER A 196 3.08 3.58 1.23
N VAL A 197 1.84 3.97 0.92
CA VAL A 197 1.11 3.42 -0.23
C VAL A 197 1.82 3.77 -1.54
N MET A 198 2.23 5.01 -1.71
CA MET A 198 3.02 5.45 -2.87
C MET A 198 4.26 4.57 -3.07
N PHE A 199 5.06 4.35 -2.02
CA PHE A 199 6.22 3.47 -2.12
C PHE A 199 5.85 2.05 -2.52
N MET A 200 4.78 1.48 -1.95
CA MET A 200 4.33 0.13 -2.32
C MET A 200 3.96 0.04 -3.81
N ILE A 201 3.26 1.05 -4.36
CA ILE A 201 2.88 1.04 -5.78
C ILE A 201 4.09 1.24 -6.70
N GLN A 202 5.03 2.12 -6.33
CA GLN A 202 6.29 2.28 -7.06
C GLN A 202 7.10 0.98 -7.10
N MET A 203 7.17 0.25 -5.98
CA MET A 203 7.85 -1.04 -5.92
C MET A 203 7.14 -2.12 -6.73
N LEU A 204 5.80 -2.07 -6.81
CA LEU A 204 5.02 -2.98 -7.65
C LEU A 204 5.27 -2.72 -9.14
N ALA A 205 5.29 -1.45 -9.55
CA ALA A 205 5.61 -1.06 -10.92
C ALA A 205 7.03 -1.48 -11.32
N ALA A 206 8.00 -1.38 -10.40
CA ALA A 206 9.36 -1.87 -10.62
C ALA A 206 9.41 -3.41 -10.77
N ALA A 207 8.73 -4.15 -9.90
CA ALA A 207 8.71 -5.61 -9.94
C ALA A 207 8.04 -6.17 -11.22
N ALA A 208 7.04 -5.48 -11.76
CA ALA A 208 6.34 -5.90 -12.97
C ALA A 208 7.17 -5.82 -14.25
N LYS A 209 8.33 -5.13 -14.21
CA LYS A 209 9.26 -4.97 -15.34
C LYS A 209 10.34 -6.05 -15.41
N GLU A 210 10.37 -6.94 -14.43
CA GLU A 210 11.24 -8.11 -14.39
C GLU A 210 10.77 -9.22 -15.32
#